data_AF-A0A8T7FLB4-F1
#
_entry.id   AF-A0A8T7FLB4-F1
#
_cell.length_a   1.000
_cell.length_b   1.000
_cell.length_c   1.000
_cell.angle_alpha   90.00
_cell.angle_beta   90.00
_cell.angle_gamma   90.00
#
_symmetry.space_group_name_H-M   'P 1'
#
loop_
_entity.id
_entity.type
_entity.pdbx_description
1 polymer ?
#
loop_
_entity_poly.entity_id
_entity_poly.type
_entity_poly.pdbx_seq_one_letter_code
_entity_poly.pdbx_strand_id
1 'polypeptide(L)'
;MTERQPDDEGDVRNIQRLVAFLGVFILLLSQFLVFSQPVVEDVLLPPYAPLGIAGVIVLILSQLIRPTPFWSRLARKRFFGDRAFWIFGGALFSLLAAGATAFFMTFTRVNYIPVVTVWLLGAASYVYAFVKSDSTLSIGSLTDWVKAHRAEILSVLIVMVFAAAVRFYRLGGIPRVLDGDEGAVGLQAQLTAGGALSNPFASWENFGGLYLQLINLSMNFFGAGALGLRVLPAIAGVLAVPAVYLLRGRSAGVGLP
;
A
#
# COMPACT_ATOMS: atom_id res chain seq x y z
N MET A 1 -1.55 -6.72 -49.93
CA MET A 1 -2.42 -6.53 -48.75
C MET A 1 -2.36 -7.82 -47.95
N THR A 2 -1.45 -7.89 -46.98
CA THR A 2 -1.29 -9.05 -46.11
C THR A 2 -2.19 -8.80 -44.91
N GLU A 3 -3.31 -9.53 -44.83
CA GLU A 3 -4.15 -9.60 -43.64
C GLU A 3 -3.26 -10.03 -42.47
N ARG A 4 -2.93 -9.09 -41.57
CA ARG A 4 -2.42 -9.40 -40.25
C ARG A 4 -3.57 -10.09 -39.52
N GLN A 5 -3.57 -11.42 -39.51
CA GLN A 5 -4.33 -12.18 -38.53
C GLN A 5 -4.00 -11.59 -37.16
N PRO A 6 -4.99 -11.17 -36.35
CA PRO A 6 -4.71 -10.78 -34.99
C PRO A 6 -4.17 -12.02 -34.28
N ASP A 7 -2.92 -11.95 -33.83
CA ASP A 7 -2.32 -12.97 -32.98
C ASP A 7 -3.25 -13.21 -31.79
N ASP A 8 -4.03 -14.30 -31.86
CA ASP A 8 -4.84 -14.84 -30.77
C ASP A 8 -3.93 -15.52 -29.73
N GLU A 9 -2.70 -15.00 -29.56
CA GLU A 9 -1.69 -15.37 -28.55
C GLU A 9 -2.11 -14.91 -27.14
N GLY A 10 -3.41 -14.91 -26.83
CA GLY A 10 -3.95 -14.72 -25.49
C GLY A 10 -3.77 -15.96 -24.58
N ASP A 11 -2.88 -16.89 -24.92
CA ASP A 11 -3.29 -18.30 -24.96
C ASP A 11 -2.98 -19.14 -23.69
N VAL A 12 -2.03 -18.76 -22.84
CA VAL A 12 -1.77 -19.45 -21.54
C VAL A 12 -1.14 -18.52 -20.50
N ARG A 13 -0.57 -17.41 -20.96
CA ARG A 13 0.27 -16.50 -20.17
C ARG A 13 -0.42 -15.99 -18.92
N ASN A 14 -1.73 -15.77 -18.95
CA ASN A 14 -2.50 -15.33 -17.78
C ASN A 14 -2.56 -16.40 -16.68
N ILE A 15 -2.68 -17.68 -17.07
CA ILE A 15 -2.66 -18.80 -16.13
C ILE A 15 -1.25 -18.98 -15.57
N GLN A 16 -0.24 -18.99 -16.45
CA GLN A 16 1.17 -19.06 -16.03
C GLN A 16 1.50 -17.96 -15.03
N ARG A 17 1.08 -16.72 -15.31
CA ARG A 17 1.25 -15.58 -14.41
C ARG A 17 0.57 -15.79 -13.06
N LEU A 18 -0.67 -16.29 -13.04
CA LEU A 18 -1.38 -16.58 -11.80
C LEU A 18 -0.68 -17.67 -10.97
N VAL A 19 -0.27 -18.77 -11.61
CA VAL A 19 0.43 -19.88 -10.92
C VAL A 19 1.81 -19.43 -10.43
N ALA A 20 2.55 -18.67 -11.24
CA ALA A 20 3.82 -18.07 -10.84
C ALA A 20 3.63 -17.14 -9.62
N PHE A 21 2.60 -16.29 -9.65
CA PHE A 21 2.25 -15.42 -8.54
C PHE A 21 1.92 -16.20 -7.26
N LEU A 22 1.16 -17.30 -7.36
CA LEU A 22 0.90 -18.19 -6.23
C LEU A 22 2.20 -18.78 -5.66
N GLY A 23 3.13 -19.19 -6.51
CA GLY A 23 4.45 -19.65 -6.08
C GLY A 23 5.23 -18.58 -5.29
N VAL A 24 5.27 -17.35 -5.81
CA VAL A 24 5.88 -16.19 -5.13
C VAL A 24 5.15 -15.87 -3.81
N PHE A 25 3.82 -15.94 -3.80
CA PHE A 25 3.03 -15.70 -2.60
C PHE A 25 3.32 -16.73 -1.50
N ILE A 26 3.42 -18.02 -1.85
CA ILE A 26 3.78 -19.10 -0.92
C ILE A 26 5.19 -18.89 -0.37
N LEU A 27 6.14 -18.49 -1.22
CA LEU A 27 7.49 -18.11 -0.80
C LEU A 27 7.48 -16.97 0.22
N LEU A 28 6.75 -15.90 -0.06
CA LEU A 28 6.62 -14.77 0.85
C LEU A 28 5.97 -15.20 2.17
N LEU A 29 4.89 -15.98 2.13
CA LEU A 29 4.24 -16.52 3.32
C LEU A 29 5.20 -17.34 4.18
N SER A 30 6.02 -18.21 3.56
CA SER A 30 7.08 -18.95 4.26
C SER A 30 8.07 -18.01 4.96
N GLN A 31 8.56 -16.99 4.26
CA GLN A 31 9.50 -16.01 4.85
C GLN A 31 8.87 -15.25 6.04
N PHE A 32 7.60 -14.85 5.94
CA PHE A 32 6.90 -14.19 7.05
C PHE A 32 6.75 -15.09 8.27
N LEU A 33 6.39 -16.35 8.05
CA LEU A 33 6.23 -17.32 9.14
C LEU A 33 7.58 -17.62 9.82
N VAL A 34 8.65 -17.80 9.04
CA VAL A 34 10.02 -17.94 9.57
C VAL A 34 10.41 -16.71 10.39
N PHE A 35 10.22 -15.51 9.85
CA PHE A 35 10.58 -14.26 10.52
C PHE A 35 9.77 -14.00 11.79
N SER A 36 8.53 -14.50 11.85
CA SER A 36 7.67 -14.34 13.02
C SER A 36 8.16 -15.13 14.24
N GLN A 37 8.79 -16.28 14.02
CA GLN A 37 9.21 -17.19 15.10
C GLN A 37 10.56 -16.79 15.71
N PRO A 38 10.81 -17.11 16.99
CA PRO A 38 12.12 -16.95 17.60
C PRO A 38 13.17 -17.80 16.87
N VAL A 39 14.41 -17.32 16.82
CA VAL A 39 15.51 -18.06 16.20
C VAL A 39 15.81 -19.27 17.09
N VAL A 40 15.71 -20.47 16.53
CA VAL A 40 16.11 -21.73 17.18
C VAL A 40 17.46 -22.14 16.60
N GLU A 41 18.50 -22.16 17.43
CA GLU A 41 19.88 -22.38 16.97
C GLU A 41 20.17 -23.84 16.58
N ASP A 42 19.38 -24.80 17.07
CA ASP A 42 19.65 -26.25 16.96
C ASP A 42 18.89 -26.98 15.84
N VAL A 43 18.38 -26.28 14.83
CA VAL A 43 17.61 -26.90 13.73
C VAL A 43 18.26 -26.65 12.38
N LEU A 44 18.56 -27.74 11.65
CA LEU A 44 19.18 -27.69 10.32
C LEU A 44 18.30 -26.97 9.28
N LEU A 45 16.97 -27.05 9.42
CA LEU A 45 16.00 -26.38 8.56
C LEU A 45 15.02 -25.55 9.40
N PRO A 46 14.86 -24.25 9.09
CA PRO A 46 13.89 -23.43 9.79
C PRO A 46 12.48 -24.03 9.70
N PRO A 47 11.66 -23.88 10.74
CA PRO A 47 10.24 -24.18 10.64
C PRO A 47 9.65 -23.41 9.44
N TYR A 48 8.79 -24.06 8.66
CA TYR A 48 8.24 -23.55 7.39
C TYR A 48 9.17 -23.50 6.16
N ALA A 49 10.43 -23.96 6.26
CA ALA A 49 11.26 -24.15 5.07
C ALA A 49 10.62 -25.06 3.98
N PRO A 50 9.89 -26.15 4.33
CA PRO A 50 9.16 -26.95 3.34
C PRO A 50 8.12 -26.15 2.54
N LEU A 51 7.49 -25.15 3.16
CA LEU A 51 6.54 -24.27 2.49
C LEU A 51 7.25 -23.41 1.43
N GLY A 52 8.45 -22.90 1.74
CA GLY A 52 9.27 -22.18 0.78
C GLY A 52 9.68 -23.06 -0.40
N ILE A 53 10.11 -24.30 -0.13
CA ILE A 53 10.41 -25.30 -1.17
C ILE A 53 9.19 -25.55 -2.07
N ALA A 54 8.01 -25.73 -1.47
CA ALA A 54 6.77 -25.89 -2.24
C ALA A 54 6.49 -24.68 -3.13
N GLY A 55 6.72 -23.46 -2.65
CA GLY A 55 6.60 -22.24 -3.45
C GLY A 55 7.55 -22.20 -4.66
N VAL A 56 8.82 -22.60 -4.47
CA VAL A 56 9.79 -22.76 -5.59
C VAL A 56 9.29 -23.79 -6.60
N ILE A 57 8.81 -24.94 -6.13
CA ILE A 57 8.29 -26.00 -7.01
C ILE A 57 7.10 -25.48 -7.82
N VAL A 58 6.14 -24.80 -7.19
CA VAL A 58 4.99 -24.19 -7.89
C VAL A 58 5.45 -23.17 -8.94
N LEU A 59 6.47 -22.36 -8.63
CA LEU A 59 7.02 -21.39 -9.58
C LEU A 59 7.69 -22.09 -10.77
N ILE A 60 8.47 -23.15 -10.55
CA ILE A 60 9.07 -23.94 -11.64
C ILE A 60 7.98 -24.61 -12.48
N LEU A 61 6.99 -25.24 -11.84
CA LEU A 61 5.86 -25.88 -12.52
C LEU A 61 5.06 -24.87 -13.37
N SER A 62 4.97 -23.61 -12.95
CA SER A 62 4.31 -22.55 -13.72
C SER A 62 4.95 -22.33 -15.09
N GLN A 63 6.28 -22.47 -15.19
CA GLN A 63 7.03 -22.33 -16.45
C GLN A 63 6.89 -23.54 -17.37
N LEU A 64 6.46 -24.68 -16.83
CA LEU A 64 6.28 -25.93 -17.58
C LEU A 64 4.87 -26.07 -18.19
N ILE A 65 3.95 -25.14 -17.90
CA ILE A 65 2.59 -25.16 -18.45
C ILE A 65 2.65 -24.87 -19.95
N ARG A 66 2.42 -25.89 -20.78
CA ARG A 66 2.36 -25.77 -22.24
C ARG A 66 0.97 -25.33 -22.72
N PRO A 67 0.88 -24.63 -23.87
CA PRO A 67 -0.39 -24.33 -24.54
C PRO A 67 -1.04 -25.61 -25.04
N THR A 68 -1.94 -26.16 -24.23
CA THR A 68 -2.86 -27.21 -24.65
C THR A 68 -4.27 -26.61 -24.83
N PRO A 69 -5.14 -27.25 -25.64
CA PRO A 69 -6.51 -26.77 -25.86
C PRO A 69 -7.33 -26.62 -24.57
N PHE A 70 -6.96 -27.35 -23.52
CA PHE A 70 -7.56 -27.23 -22.20
C PHE A 70 -7.19 -25.90 -21.54
N TRP A 71 -5.90 -25.56 -21.50
CA TRP A 71 -5.40 -24.35 -20.86
C TRP A 71 -5.86 -23.08 -21.57
N SER A 72 -5.94 -23.10 -22.90
CA SER A 72 -6.46 -21.97 -23.68
C SER A 72 -7.94 -21.69 -23.46
N ARG A 73 -8.76 -22.76 -23.34
CA ARG A 73 -10.18 -22.60 -22.95
C ARG A 73 -10.33 -22.06 -21.53
N LEU A 74 -9.47 -22.50 -20.60
CA LEU A 74 -9.51 -22.05 -19.23
C LEU A 74 -9.05 -20.58 -19.10
N ALA A 75 -8.00 -20.18 -19.83
CA ALA A 75 -7.40 -18.85 -19.79
C ALA A 75 -8.35 -17.76 -20.30
N ARG A 76 -9.27 -18.12 -21.20
CA ARG A 76 -10.31 -17.22 -21.71
C ARG A 76 -11.44 -16.93 -20.72
N LYS A 77 -11.53 -17.65 -19.60
CA LYS A 77 -12.53 -17.32 -18.57
C LYS A 77 -12.20 -15.97 -17.91
N ARG A 78 -13.25 -15.19 -17.63
CA ARG A 78 -13.17 -13.86 -16.99
C ARG A 78 -12.34 -13.82 -15.70
N PHE A 79 -12.26 -14.94 -14.99
CA PHE A 79 -11.46 -15.09 -13.76
C PHE A 79 -9.95 -14.92 -13.98
N PHE A 80 -9.44 -15.21 -15.18
CA PHE A 80 -8.03 -15.05 -15.54
C PHE A 80 -7.74 -13.71 -16.24
N GLY A 81 -8.71 -12.80 -16.28
CA GLY A 81 -8.50 -11.45 -16.78
C GLY A 81 -7.56 -10.63 -15.88
N ASP A 82 -6.97 -9.57 -16.43
CA ASP A 82 -5.98 -8.75 -15.72
C ASP A 82 -6.54 -8.14 -14.43
N ARG A 83 -7.76 -7.59 -14.50
CA ARG A 83 -8.46 -7.03 -13.34
C ARG A 83 -8.71 -8.05 -12.23
N ALA A 84 -9.16 -9.25 -12.58
CA ALA A 84 -9.41 -10.31 -11.62
C ALA A 84 -8.11 -10.76 -10.93
N PHE A 85 -7.02 -10.87 -11.69
CA PHE A 85 -5.69 -11.16 -11.16
C PHE A 85 -5.24 -10.13 -10.10
N TRP A 86 -5.37 -8.83 -10.38
CA TRP A 86 -4.96 -7.78 -9.45
C TRP A 86 -5.86 -7.69 -8.20
N ILE A 87 -7.17 -7.90 -8.34
CA ILE A 87 -8.08 -8.01 -7.19
C ILE A 87 -7.69 -9.21 -6.32
N PHE A 88 -7.43 -10.37 -6.95
CA PHE A 88 -7.03 -11.59 -6.24
C PHE A 88 -5.68 -11.43 -5.54
N GLY A 89 -4.69 -10.85 -6.22
CA GLY A 89 -3.39 -10.54 -5.62
C GLY A 89 -3.50 -9.56 -4.46
N GLY A 90 -4.33 -8.51 -4.61
CA GLY A 90 -4.65 -7.57 -3.54
C GLY A 90 -5.24 -8.27 -2.32
N ALA A 91 -6.25 -9.13 -2.53
CA ALA A 91 -6.88 -9.90 -1.46
C ALA A 91 -5.90 -10.84 -0.75
N LEU A 92 -5.04 -11.54 -1.50
CA LEU A 92 -4.02 -12.42 -0.94
C LEU A 92 -2.99 -11.65 -0.10
N PHE A 93 -2.49 -10.51 -0.58
CA PHE A 93 -1.59 -9.67 0.20
C PHE A 93 -2.27 -9.11 1.45
N SER A 94 -3.54 -8.68 1.37
CA SER A 94 -4.28 -8.25 2.56
C SER A 94 -4.44 -9.38 3.58
N LEU A 95 -4.72 -10.61 3.13
CA LEU A 95 -4.81 -11.79 3.99
C LEU A 95 -3.45 -12.10 4.64
N LEU A 96 -2.36 -12.03 3.87
CA LEU A 96 -1.00 -12.24 4.37
C LEU A 96 -0.64 -11.17 5.41
N ALA A 97 -0.96 -9.90 5.16
CA ALA A 97 -0.73 -8.83 6.12
C ALA A 97 -1.51 -9.06 7.41
N ALA A 98 -2.81 -9.39 7.33
CA ALA A 98 -3.64 -9.68 8.50
C ALA A 98 -3.12 -10.89 9.31
N GLY A 99 -2.77 -11.97 8.62
CA GLY A 99 -2.15 -13.14 9.25
C GLY A 99 -0.82 -12.79 9.91
N ALA A 100 0.06 -12.09 9.19
CA ALA A 100 1.36 -11.66 9.70
C ALA A 100 1.21 -10.76 10.94
N THR A 101 0.25 -9.83 10.96
CA THR A 101 -0.08 -9.04 12.16
C THR A 101 -0.43 -9.94 13.34
N ALA A 102 -1.32 -10.91 13.16
CA ALA A 102 -1.73 -11.83 14.23
C ALA A 102 -0.56 -12.67 14.76
N PHE A 103 0.29 -13.18 13.87
CA PHE A 103 1.50 -13.91 14.24
C PHE A 103 2.51 -13.03 15.00
N PHE A 104 2.73 -11.80 14.52
CA PHE A 104 3.68 -10.87 15.15
C PHE A 104 3.20 -10.45 16.54
N MET A 105 1.89 -10.28 16.74
CA MET A 105 1.31 -10.01 18.06
C MET A 105 1.51 -11.21 19.00
N THR A 106 1.27 -12.44 18.52
CA THR A 106 1.46 -13.67 19.31
C THR A 106 2.91 -13.84 19.77
N PHE A 107 3.87 -13.54 18.88
CA PHE A 107 5.32 -13.66 19.15
C PHE A 107 5.98 -12.34 19.59
N THR A 108 5.17 -11.37 20.04
CA THR A 108 5.62 -10.08 20.61
C THR A 108 6.67 -9.34 19.78
N ARG A 109 6.59 -9.47 18.44
CA ARG A 109 7.46 -8.75 17.51
C ARG A 109 7.07 -7.28 17.42
N VAL A 110 8.06 -6.40 17.42
CA VAL A 110 7.87 -4.94 17.36
C VAL A 110 8.14 -4.35 15.98
N ASN A 111 8.82 -5.07 15.08
CA ASN A 111 9.13 -4.58 13.74
C ASN A 111 8.05 -4.99 12.74
N TYR A 112 7.08 -4.11 12.50
CA TYR A 112 5.98 -4.32 11.56
C TYR A 112 6.24 -3.81 10.13
N ILE A 113 7.47 -3.38 9.80
CA ILE A 113 7.79 -2.87 8.44
C ILE A 113 7.40 -3.88 7.35
N PRO A 114 7.69 -5.19 7.47
CA PRO A 114 7.28 -6.16 6.46
C PRO A 114 5.75 -6.22 6.30
N VAL A 115 5.02 -6.20 7.41
CA VAL A 115 3.55 -6.26 7.44
C VAL A 115 2.93 -5.06 6.71
N VAL A 116 3.40 -3.84 7.04
CA VAL A 116 2.94 -2.61 6.38
C VAL A 116 3.27 -2.63 4.90
N THR A 117 4.45 -3.13 4.52
CA THR A 117 4.86 -3.23 3.12
C THR A 117 3.91 -4.13 2.33
N VAL A 118 3.59 -5.32 2.85
CA VAL A 118 2.65 -6.24 2.20
C VAL A 118 1.24 -5.66 2.15
N TRP A 119 0.79 -5.00 3.22
CA TRP A 119 -0.49 -4.32 3.24
C TRP A 119 -0.59 -3.24 2.16
N LEU A 120 0.45 -2.42 2.00
CA LEU A 120 0.55 -1.41 0.94
C LEU A 120 0.59 -2.04 -0.46
N LEU A 121 1.28 -3.17 -0.65
CA LEU A 121 1.26 -3.91 -1.92
C LEU A 121 -0.13 -4.45 -2.23
N GLY A 122 -0.88 -4.89 -1.23
CA GLY A 122 -2.28 -5.28 -1.37
C GLY A 122 -3.16 -4.11 -1.83
N ALA A 123 -3.03 -2.95 -1.18
CA ALA A 123 -3.74 -1.73 -1.55
C ALA A 123 -3.36 -1.25 -2.97
N ALA A 124 -2.07 -1.25 -3.31
CA ALA A 124 -1.60 -0.88 -4.64
C ALA A 124 -2.11 -1.82 -5.73
N SER A 125 -2.11 -3.14 -5.46
CA SER A 125 -2.67 -4.15 -6.38
C SER A 125 -4.16 -3.90 -6.61
N TYR A 126 -4.91 -3.64 -5.54
CA TYR A 126 -6.34 -3.33 -5.64
C TYR A 126 -6.58 -2.06 -6.47
N VAL A 127 -5.90 -0.95 -6.16
CA VAL A 127 -6.03 0.31 -6.92
C VAL A 127 -5.68 0.11 -8.39
N TYR A 128 -4.59 -0.60 -8.68
CA TYR A 128 -4.14 -0.89 -10.05
C TYR A 128 -5.18 -1.67 -10.85
N ALA A 129 -5.95 -2.55 -10.19
CA ALA A 129 -7.01 -3.32 -10.83
C ALA A 129 -8.11 -2.44 -11.46
N PHE A 130 -8.35 -1.25 -10.92
CA PHE A 130 -9.38 -0.32 -11.40
C PHE A 130 -8.80 0.79 -12.27
N VAL A 131 -7.59 1.29 -11.98
CA VAL A 131 -6.97 2.36 -12.78
C VAL A 131 -6.69 1.90 -14.21
N LYS A 132 -6.17 0.67 -14.39
CA LYS A 132 -5.86 0.15 -15.73
C LYS A 132 -7.10 -0.27 -16.53
N SER A 133 -8.24 -0.48 -15.85
CA SER A 133 -9.46 -0.97 -16.50
C SER A 133 -10.09 0.07 -17.43
N ASP A 134 -9.87 1.37 -17.19
CA ASP A 134 -10.66 2.43 -17.82
C ASP A 134 -9.85 3.47 -18.62
N SER A 135 -8.53 3.63 -18.44
CA SER A 135 -7.74 4.52 -19.31
C SER A 135 -6.26 4.12 -19.39
N THR A 136 -5.73 4.07 -20.61
CA THR A 136 -4.28 4.14 -20.82
C THR A 136 -3.84 5.55 -20.45
N LEU A 137 -3.46 5.76 -19.19
CA LEU A 137 -2.78 6.98 -18.74
C LEU A 137 -1.48 7.16 -19.54
N SER A 138 -1.59 7.78 -20.71
CA SER A 138 -0.45 8.16 -21.51
C SER A 138 0.19 9.36 -20.85
N ILE A 139 1.50 9.33 -20.67
CA ILE A 139 2.25 10.50 -20.17
C ILE A 139 1.96 11.72 -21.07
N GLY A 140 1.75 11.50 -22.37
CA GLY A 140 1.33 12.55 -23.31
C GLY A 140 -0.02 13.18 -22.95
N SER A 141 -1.04 12.37 -22.67
CA SER A 141 -2.37 12.89 -22.32
C SER A 141 -2.37 13.64 -20.98
N LEU A 142 -1.53 13.22 -20.04
CA LEU A 142 -1.34 13.97 -18.79
C LEU A 142 -0.73 15.35 -19.07
N THR A 143 0.31 15.44 -19.91
CA THR A 143 0.94 16.73 -20.22
C THR A 143 -0.01 17.68 -20.94
N ASP A 144 -0.83 17.16 -21.85
CA ASP A 144 -1.82 17.95 -22.57
C ASP A 144 -2.94 18.43 -21.64
N TRP A 145 -3.39 17.57 -20.72
CA TRP A 145 -4.37 17.95 -19.70
C TRP A 145 -3.82 19.03 -18.75
N VAL A 146 -2.57 18.92 -18.29
CA VAL A 146 -1.92 19.93 -17.45
C VAL A 146 -1.83 21.28 -18.17
N LYS A 147 -1.48 21.28 -19.47
CA LYS A 147 -1.43 22.50 -20.29
C LYS A 147 -2.82 23.13 -20.44
N ALA A 148 -3.86 22.31 -20.61
CA ALA A 148 -5.24 22.74 -20.73
C ALA A 148 -5.78 23.35 -19.42
N HIS A 149 -5.42 22.77 -18.27
CA HIS A 149 -5.93 23.18 -16.94
C HIS A 149 -4.93 24.02 -16.13
N ARG A 150 -3.94 24.64 -16.79
CA ARG A 150 -2.85 25.39 -16.11
C ARG A 150 -3.34 26.46 -15.13
N ALA A 151 -4.42 27.17 -15.46
CA ALA A 151 -4.97 28.23 -14.61
C ALA A 151 -5.65 27.65 -13.36
N GLU A 152 -6.31 26.50 -13.51
CA GLU A 152 -6.96 25.79 -12.41
C GLU A 152 -5.92 25.19 -11.46
N ILE A 153 -4.89 24.53 -12.03
CA ILE A 153 -3.74 24.01 -11.27
C ILE A 153 -3.04 25.14 -10.51
N LEU A 154 -2.80 26.29 -11.16
CA LEU A 154 -2.20 27.45 -10.51
C LEU A 154 -3.08 27.98 -9.38
N SER A 155 -4.40 28.02 -9.56
CA SER A 155 -5.35 28.44 -8.51
C SER A 155 -5.31 27.51 -7.32
N VAL A 156 -5.35 26.19 -7.55
CA VAL A 156 -5.23 25.18 -6.48
C VAL A 156 -3.88 25.31 -5.77
N LEU A 157 -2.79 25.53 -6.52
CA LEU A 157 -1.45 25.73 -5.95
C LEU A 157 -1.39 26.97 -5.07
N ILE A 158 -1.99 28.10 -5.50
CA ILE A 158 -2.07 29.32 -4.68
C ILE A 158 -2.82 29.04 -3.38
N VAL A 159 -3.96 28.34 -3.44
CA VAL A 159 -4.73 27.97 -2.24
C VAL A 159 -3.91 27.04 -1.35
N MET A 160 -3.15 26.08 -1.91
CA MET A 160 -2.26 25.21 -1.15
C MET A 160 -1.14 25.99 -0.45
N VAL A 161 -0.51 26.95 -1.14
CA VAL A 161 0.54 27.81 -0.57
C VAL A 161 -0.04 28.66 0.55
N PHE A 162 -1.21 29.25 0.37
CA PHE A 162 -1.89 30.01 1.42
C PHE A 162 -2.25 29.12 2.62
N ALA A 163 -2.82 27.93 2.37
CA ALA A 163 -3.15 26.95 3.39
C ALA A 163 -1.90 26.48 4.17
N ALA A 164 -0.77 26.32 3.49
CA ALA A 164 0.50 26.00 4.11
C ALA A 164 1.01 27.18 4.95
N ALA A 165 1.01 28.40 4.40
CA ALA A 165 1.44 29.60 5.12
C ALA A 165 0.67 29.77 6.44
N VAL A 166 -0.65 29.63 6.40
CA VAL A 166 -1.50 29.73 7.61
C VAL A 166 -1.22 28.59 8.60
N ARG A 167 -1.13 27.34 8.14
CA ARG A 167 -0.95 26.18 9.04
C ARG A 167 0.45 26.07 9.63
N PHE A 168 1.49 26.47 8.89
CA PHE A 168 2.86 26.41 9.39
C PHE A 168 3.28 27.67 10.14
N TYR A 169 2.50 28.75 10.07
CA TYR A 169 2.80 29.99 10.78
C TYR A 169 2.86 29.75 12.30
N ARG A 170 4.06 29.87 12.87
CA ARG A 170 4.35 29.67 14.30
C ARG A 170 3.80 28.35 14.87
N LEU A 171 3.80 27.29 14.07
CA LEU A 171 3.21 25.99 14.42
C LEU A 171 3.69 25.44 15.79
N GLY A 172 5.00 25.54 16.07
CA GLY A 172 5.57 25.13 17.35
C GLY A 172 5.45 26.16 18.48
N GLY A 173 5.00 27.38 18.19
CA GLY A 173 4.98 28.49 19.15
C GLY A 173 3.58 28.92 19.61
N ILE A 174 2.53 28.63 18.85
CA ILE A 174 1.14 28.97 19.17
C ILE A 174 0.23 27.76 18.89
N PRO A 175 -0.62 27.33 19.84
CA PRO A 175 -0.57 27.70 21.26
C PRO A 175 0.71 27.18 21.93
N ARG A 176 1.17 27.90 22.95
CA ARG A 176 2.45 27.64 23.63
C ARG A 176 2.38 26.44 24.58
N VAL A 177 1.19 26.15 25.08
CA VAL A 177 0.90 25.04 25.98
C VAL A 177 0.41 23.86 25.14
N LEU A 178 0.96 22.68 25.42
CA LEU A 178 0.41 21.40 24.97
C LEU A 178 -0.45 20.88 26.12
N ASP A 179 -1.75 20.76 25.90
CA ASP A 179 -2.69 20.33 26.93
C ASP A 179 -3.77 19.42 26.31
N GLY A 180 -4.53 18.74 27.17
CA GLY A 180 -5.66 17.91 26.79
C GLY A 180 -5.27 16.73 25.88
N ASP A 181 -6.05 16.56 24.83
CA ASP A 181 -5.93 15.46 23.86
C ASP A 181 -4.62 15.54 23.06
N GLU A 182 -4.18 16.74 22.69
CA GLU A 182 -2.94 16.96 21.96
C GLU A 182 -1.73 16.43 22.76
N GLY A 183 -1.61 16.81 24.04
CA GLY A 183 -0.54 16.35 24.92
C GLY A 183 -0.57 14.83 25.13
N ALA A 184 -1.77 14.27 25.35
CA ALA A 184 -1.95 12.83 25.53
C ALA A 184 -1.55 12.04 24.28
N VAL A 185 -2.00 12.47 23.09
CA VAL A 185 -1.62 11.88 21.80
C VAL A 185 -0.10 11.93 21.60
N GLY A 186 0.54 13.06 21.92
CA GLY A 186 2.00 13.21 21.80
C GLY A 186 2.78 12.29 22.75
N LEU A 187 2.26 12.04 23.95
CA LEU A 187 2.87 11.09 24.90
C LEU A 187 2.71 9.65 24.40
N GLN A 188 1.51 9.28 23.94
CA GLN A 188 1.23 7.93 23.44
C GLN A 188 1.97 7.62 22.13
N ALA A 189 2.14 8.61 21.26
CA ALA A 189 2.94 8.48 20.05
C ALA A 189 4.37 8.02 20.37
N GLN A 190 5.00 8.57 21.41
CA GLN A 190 6.35 8.17 21.81
C GLN A 190 6.45 6.70 22.26
N LEU A 191 5.35 6.13 22.75
CA LEU A 191 5.27 4.73 23.18
C LEU A 191 5.13 3.75 22.01
N THR A 192 4.93 4.23 20.77
CA THR A 192 4.75 3.35 19.60
C THR A 192 6.01 2.58 19.17
N ALA A 193 7.18 2.93 19.70
CA ALA A 193 8.41 2.19 19.46
C ALA A 193 8.44 0.80 20.13
N GLY A 194 7.52 0.54 21.07
CA GLY A 194 7.42 -0.73 21.78
C GLY A 194 6.00 -1.06 22.25
N GLY A 195 5.85 -2.21 22.90
CA GLY A 195 4.56 -2.63 23.47
C GLY A 195 3.44 -2.80 22.44
N ALA A 196 2.19 -2.65 22.90
CA ALA A 196 1.00 -2.90 22.08
C ALA A 196 0.84 -1.92 20.89
N LEU A 197 1.34 -0.69 21.02
CA LEU A 197 1.24 0.36 19.98
C LEU A 197 2.32 0.24 18.89
N SER A 198 3.23 -0.73 19.01
CA SER A 198 4.12 -1.11 17.91
C SER A 198 3.36 -1.73 16.72
N ASN A 199 2.19 -2.33 16.96
CA ASN A 199 1.31 -2.79 15.90
C ASN A 199 0.62 -1.58 15.21
N PRO A 200 0.84 -1.33 13.90
CA PRO A 200 0.22 -0.22 13.17
C PRO A 200 -1.31 -0.31 13.07
N PHE A 201 -1.89 -1.50 13.26
CA PHE A 201 -3.33 -1.73 13.22
C PHE A 201 -3.98 -1.80 14.60
N ALA A 202 -3.22 -1.61 15.68
CA ALA A 202 -3.79 -1.40 17.01
C ALA A 202 -4.43 -0.01 17.12
N SER A 203 -5.13 0.25 18.22
CA SER A 203 -5.66 1.59 18.51
C SER A 203 -5.52 1.94 19.98
N TRP A 204 -5.45 3.23 20.26
CA TRP A 204 -5.52 3.82 21.60
C TRP A 204 -6.57 4.93 21.56
N GLU A 205 -7.61 4.84 22.38
CA GLU A 205 -8.70 5.84 22.45
C GLU A 205 -9.27 6.25 21.07
N ASN A 206 -9.43 5.26 20.18
CA ASN A 206 -9.87 5.43 18.76
C ASN A 206 -8.84 6.07 17.82
N PHE A 207 -7.64 6.42 18.29
CA PHE A 207 -6.51 6.77 17.44
C PHE A 207 -5.82 5.50 16.92
N GLY A 208 -5.70 5.38 15.61
CA GLY A 208 -5.00 4.24 14.99
C GLY A 208 -3.50 4.25 15.28
N GLY A 209 -2.91 3.09 15.51
CA GLY A 209 -1.49 2.91 15.80
C GLY A 209 -0.60 3.48 14.69
N LEU A 210 -0.98 3.28 13.43
CA LEU A 210 -0.26 3.85 12.27
C LEU A 210 -0.21 5.38 12.34
N TYR A 211 -1.30 6.03 12.77
CA TYR A 211 -1.33 7.48 12.94
C TYR A 211 -0.36 7.92 14.06
N LEU A 212 -0.40 7.26 15.21
CA LEU A 212 0.51 7.54 16.32
C LEU A 212 1.98 7.30 15.94
N GLN A 213 2.27 6.26 15.14
CA GLN A 213 3.61 5.97 14.64
C GLN A 213 4.12 7.05 13.69
N LEU A 214 3.26 7.61 12.84
CA LEU A 214 3.62 8.74 11.98
C LEU A 214 3.87 10.02 12.79
N ILE A 215 3.12 10.25 13.88
CA ILE A 215 3.42 11.34 14.81
C ILE A 215 4.78 11.12 15.46
N ASN A 216 5.04 9.92 15.96
CA ASN A 216 6.32 9.58 16.57
C ASN A 216 7.48 9.80 15.60
N LEU A 217 7.32 9.39 14.34
CA LEU A 217 8.29 9.65 13.27
C LEU A 217 8.54 11.15 13.11
N SER A 218 7.49 11.96 13.07
CA SER A 218 7.59 13.43 13.00
C SER A 218 8.31 14.01 14.22
N MET A 219 8.00 13.53 15.44
CA MET A 219 8.68 13.95 16.67
C MET A 219 10.16 13.54 16.69
N ASN A 220 10.51 12.39 16.11
CA ASN A 220 11.91 11.97 15.97
C ASN A 220 12.70 12.86 15.01
N PHE A 221 12.07 13.36 13.94
CA PHE A 221 12.73 14.26 12.97
C PHE A 221 12.79 15.72 13.43
N PHE A 222 11.73 16.24 14.04
CA PHE A 222 11.58 17.67 14.37
C PHE A 222 11.72 17.98 15.87
N GLY A 223 11.94 16.95 16.70
CA GLY A 223 12.04 17.04 18.16
C GLY A 223 10.73 16.70 18.88
N ALA A 224 10.87 16.12 20.08
CA ALA A 224 9.77 15.74 20.96
C ALA A 224 9.12 16.96 21.64
N GLY A 225 8.44 17.79 20.85
CA GLY A 225 7.73 18.98 21.31
C GLY A 225 6.58 19.36 20.37
N ALA A 226 6.01 20.56 20.60
CA ALA A 226 4.82 21.02 19.87
C ALA A 226 5.01 21.06 18.35
N LEU A 227 6.21 21.40 17.88
CA LEU A 227 6.52 21.40 16.45
C LEU A 227 6.40 19.98 15.86
N GLY A 228 7.12 19.00 16.42
CA GLY A 228 7.11 17.63 15.90
C GLY A 228 5.73 16.98 15.95
N LEU A 229 4.94 17.28 16.98
CA LEU A 229 3.57 16.78 17.11
C LEU A 229 2.62 17.37 16.04
N ARG A 230 2.74 18.66 15.73
CA ARG A 230 1.80 19.39 14.87
C ARG A 230 2.15 19.36 13.38
N VAL A 231 3.40 19.08 13.02
CA VAL A 231 3.85 19.05 11.61
C VAL A 231 3.02 18.07 10.78
N LEU A 232 2.79 16.86 11.28
CA LEU A 232 2.04 15.85 10.53
C LEU A 232 0.58 16.28 10.25
N PRO A 233 -0.22 16.71 11.26
CA PRO A 233 -1.54 17.29 11.02
C PRO A 233 -1.52 18.52 10.09
N ALA A 234 -0.50 19.37 10.17
CA ALA A 234 -0.36 20.53 9.30
C ALA A 234 -0.19 20.11 7.83
N ILE A 235 0.69 19.14 7.55
CA ILE A 235 0.87 18.55 6.21
C ILE A 235 -0.45 17.95 5.72
N ALA A 236 -1.11 17.13 6.54
CA ALA A 236 -2.38 16.50 6.19
C ALA A 236 -3.45 17.55 5.83
N GLY A 237 -3.52 18.65 6.59
CA GLY A 237 -4.42 19.76 6.29
C GLY A 237 -4.12 20.47 4.98
N VAL A 238 -2.85 20.61 4.59
CA VAL A 238 -2.48 21.18 3.27
C VAL A 238 -2.84 20.22 2.15
N LEU A 239 -2.57 18.92 2.31
CA LEU A 239 -2.90 17.88 1.33
C LEU A 239 -4.41 17.66 1.16
N ALA A 240 -5.22 18.04 2.16
CA ALA A 240 -6.68 18.01 2.05
C ALA A 240 -7.20 18.94 0.95
N VAL A 241 -6.51 20.05 0.63
CA VAL A 241 -6.91 21.00 -0.42
C VAL A 241 -7.01 20.32 -1.81
N PRO A 242 -5.92 19.73 -2.36
CA PRO A 242 -6.01 19.05 -3.64
C PRO A 242 -6.90 17.80 -3.58
N ALA A 243 -6.96 17.10 -2.44
CA ALA A 243 -7.83 15.94 -2.28
C ALA A 243 -9.32 16.28 -2.45
N VAL A 244 -9.78 17.35 -1.79
CA VAL A 244 -11.17 17.84 -1.92
C VAL A 244 -11.46 18.37 -3.32
N TYR A 245 -10.51 19.09 -3.91
CA TYR A 245 -10.63 19.57 -5.28
C TYR A 245 -10.80 18.41 -6.29
N LEU A 246 -9.96 17.37 -6.20
CA LEU A 246 -10.07 16.19 -7.06
C LEU A 246 -11.37 15.41 -6.84
N LEU A 247 -11.84 15.33 -5.60
CA LEU A 247 -13.12 14.71 -5.28
C LEU A 247 -14.29 15.43 -5.96
N ARG A 248 -14.30 16.78 -5.90
CA ARG A 248 -15.31 17.59 -6.58
C ARG A 248 -15.22 17.47 -8.11
N GLY A 249 -14.02 17.49 -8.67
CA GLY A 249 -13.81 17.37 -10.12
C GLY A 249 -14.43 16.10 -10.69
N ARG A 250 -14.28 14.96 -9.99
CA ARG A 250 -14.93 13.69 -10.35
C ARG A 250 -16.45 13.75 -10.35
N SER A 251 -17.07 14.49 -9.43
CA SER A 251 -18.53 14.65 -9.38
C SER A 251 -19.08 15.63 -10.42
N ALA A 252 -18.27 16.59 -10.87
CA ALA A 252 -18.66 17.64 -11.82
C ALA A 252 -18.31 17.34 -13.29
N GLY A 253 -17.73 16.17 -13.59
CA GLY A 253 -17.28 15.79 -14.93
C GLY A 253 -15.96 16.42 -15.38
N VAL A 254 -15.27 17.16 -14.49
CA VAL A 254 -13.89 17.63 -14.69
C VAL A 254 -12.96 16.51 -14.27
N GLY A 255 -12.87 15.48 -15.11
CA GLY A 255 -12.00 14.33 -14.89
C GLY A 255 -10.53 14.67 -15.16
N LEU A 256 -9.64 14.15 -14.31
CA LEU A 256 -8.29 13.83 -14.76
C LEU A 256 -8.39 12.85 -15.95
N PRO A 257 -7.47 12.89 -16.93
CA PRO A 257 -7.43 11.93 -18.03
C PRO A 257 -7.17 10.50 -17.54
#